data_AF-M0MR25-F1
#
_entry.id   AF-M0MR25-F1
#
_cell.length_a   1.000
_cell.length_b   1.000
_cell.length_c   1.000
_cell.angle_alpha   90.00
_cell.angle_beta   90.00
_cell.angle_gamma   90.00
#
_symmetry.space_group_name_H-M   'P 1'
#
loop_
_entity.id
_entity.type
_entity.pdbx_description
1 polymer ?
#
loop_
_entity_poly.entity_id
_entity_poly.type
_entity_poly.pdbx_seq_one_letter_code
_entity_poly.pdbx_strand_id
1 'polypeptide(L)'
;MDKAILESGIGTAMTDSGDERSAGTNGNNSRSATNRQLALFWRIAVVLVSVTLIWLFVVYVGRTFFGPGYDRLGHVVSAVLTSVLVVPVVVLARRFLDQRPWAGLRLPSLRRGWRSLLLGMGCYVIPATIGLVMVLVLGWVEITVDTSFGEVVPLLLSLMGLVFLSEALPEELVFRGYIYHNLNTALPRWAAVGGQAVLFALWGVAIGAAPTIDRVVFLFGMALILGMIRAITDDVWACIGFHLAFQTTQQFLAPHWSGDQFIVSSPQMLEGVAFGLVPFVLAVLTLEILVQKNTDWRETHPDES
;
A
#
# COMPACT_ATOMS: atom_id res chain seq x y z
N MET A 1 -61.15 -30.05 30.64
CA MET A 1 -60.11 -31.01 31.09
C MET A 1 -59.10 -30.16 31.84
N ASP A 2 -59.33 -29.96 33.15
CA ASP A 2 -58.59 -30.60 34.27
C ASP A 2 -57.12 -30.11 34.32
N LYS A 3 -56.48 -29.68 35.41
CA LYS A 3 -56.71 -29.55 36.87
C LYS A 3 -55.45 -28.78 37.40
N ALA A 4 -55.57 -27.74 38.23
CA ALA A 4 -55.29 -27.71 39.68
C ALA A 4 -53.79 -27.93 40.08
N ILE A 5 -53.06 -26.91 40.56
CA ILE A 5 -52.87 -26.49 41.99
C ILE A 5 -51.73 -27.25 42.71
N LEU A 6 -50.69 -26.54 43.19
CA LEU A 6 -50.22 -26.46 44.61
C LEU A 6 -48.79 -25.88 44.71
N GLU A 7 -48.68 -24.67 45.26
CA GLU A 7 -47.48 -24.17 45.93
C GLU A 7 -47.78 -24.05 47.43
N SER A 8 -46.90 -24.58 48.28
CA SER A 8 -46.90 -24.34 49.72
C SER A 8 -45.48 -24.48 50.29
N GLY A 9 -45.19 -23.68 51.31
CA GLY A 9 -44.35 -24.16 52.42
C GLY A 9 -42.99 -23.49 52.61
N ILE A 10 -42.97 -22.47 53.45
CA ILE A 10 -41.83 -21.88 54.16
C ILE A 10 -41.18 -22.91 55.11
N GLY A 11 -39.85 -22.91 55.23
CA GLY A 11 -39.13 -23.66 56.26
C GLY A 11 -37.65 -23.29 56.39
N THR A 12 -37.34 -22.38 57.31
CA THR A 12 -36.01 -22.07 57.85
C THR A 12 -35.44 -23.22 58.70
N ALA A 13 -34.16 -23.57 58.51
CA ALA A 13 -33.33 -24.23 59.50
C ALA A 13 -31.85 -23.84 59.31
N MET A 14 -31.19 -23.64 60.45
CA MET A 14 -29.83 -23.12 60.66
C MET A 14 -28.91 -24.27 61.11
N THR A 15 -27.60 -24.00 61.19
CA THR A 15 -26.48 -24.83 61.73
C THR A 15 -25.91 -25.86 60.76
N ASP A 16 -24.64 -26.23 60.76
CA ASP A 16 -23.34 -25.78 61.30
C ASP A 16 -22.36 -26.83 60.75
N SER A 17 -21.22 -26.44 60.17
CA SER A 17 -20.04 -27.30 60.09
C SER A 17 -18.84 -26.53 59.58
N GLY A 18 -17.86 -26.35 60.47
CA GLY A 18 -16.52 -25.93 60.13
C GLY A 18 -15.68 -27.03 59.47
N ASP A 19 -14.43 -26.63 59.24
CA ASP A 19 -13.29 -27.38 58.73
C ASP A 19 -13.26 -27.75 57.24
N GLU A 20 -12.36 -27.07 56.51
CA GLU A 20 -11.39 -27.76 55.64
C GLU A 20 -10.19 -26.84 55.35
N ARG A 21 -9.13 -26.99 56.16
CA ARG A 21 -7.76 -26.70 55.71
C ARG A 21 -7.36 -27.80 54.74
N SER A 22 -7.40 -27.52 53.44
CA SER A 22 -6.79 -28.36 52.41
C SER A 22 -5.53 -27.68 51.86
N ALA A 23 -4.40 -28.34 52.11
CA ALA A 23 -3.15 -28.10 51.42
C ALA A 23 -3.25 -28.63 49.99
N GLY A 24 -2.80 -27.85 49.00
CA GLY A 24 -2.61 -28.40 47.66
C GLY A 24 -2.54 -27.35 46.57
N THR A 25 -1.32 -26.94 46.24
CA THR A 25 -0.65 -27.27 44.96
C THR A 25 0.27 -26.14 44.53
N ASN A 26 1.57 -26.45 44.58
CA ASN A 26 2.60 -25.76 43.81
C ASN A 26 2.22 -25.82 42.33
N GLY A 27 1.58 -24.76 41.84
CA GLY A 27 1.15 -24.62 40.45
C GLY A 27 1.59 -23.28 39.86
N ASN A 28 2.75 -22.75 40.24
CA ASN A 28 3.26 -21.48 39.69
C ASN A 28 4.42 -21.66 38.68
N ASN A 29 4.42 -22.79 37.96
CA ASN A 29 5.38 -23.09 36.90
C ASN A 29 4.74 -23.22 35.50
N SER A 30 3.60 -22.56 35.28
CA SER A 30 3.11 -22.24 33.93
C SER A 30 3.34 -20.76 33.59
N ARG A 31 4.50 -20.21 34.03
CA ARG A 31 5.04 -18.98 33.43
C ARG A 31 5.27 -19.25 31.95
N SER A 32 4.26 -18.85 31.19
CA SER A 32 4.28 -18.45 29.80
C SER A 32 5.57 -18.80 29.07
N ALA A 33 5.51 -19.85 28.25
CA ALA A 33 6.21 -19.82 26.98
C ALA A 33 5.65 -18.62 26.19
N THR A 34 6.10 -17.43 26.59
CA THR A 34 5.64 -16.15 26.09
C THR A 34 6.17 -16.11 24.67
N ASN A 35 5.28 -16.29 23.70
CA ASN A 35 5.55 -15.94 22.31
C ASN A 35 6.05 -14.49 22.32
N ARG A 36 7.38 -14.30 22.31
CA ARG A 36 8.02 -12.99 22.21
C ARG A 36 7.88 -12.54 20.76
N GLN A 37 6.66 -12.21 20.37
CA GLN A 37 6.46 -11.43 19.16
C GLN A 37 7.21 -10.12 19.34
N LEU A 38 8.04 -9.77 18.36
CA LEU A 38 8.79 -8.53 18.36
C LEU A 38 7.81 -7.35 18.53
N ALA A 39 8.18 -6.30 19.26
CA ALA A 39 7.29 -5.13 19.38
C ALA A 39 6.99 -4.56 17.98
N LEU A 40 5.78 -4.02 17.77
CA LEU A 40 5.31 -3.50 16.48
C LEU A 40 6.34 -2.56 15.83
N PHE A 41 6.89 -1.63 16.61
CA PHE A 41 7.93 -0.71 16.18
C PHE A 41 9.12 -1.43 15.53
N TRP A 42 9.64 -2.48 16.17
CA TRP A 42 10.79 -3.23 15.66
C TRP A 42 10.48 -4.02 14.40
N ARG A 43 9.26 -4.55 14.26
CA ARG A 43 8.85 -5.24 13.03
C ARG A 43 8.86 -4.30 11.83
N ILE A 44 8.24 -3.13 11.99
CA ILE A 44 8.21 -2.08 10.96
C ILE A 44 9.64 -1.61 10.66
N ALA A 45 10.46 -1.36 11.69
CA ALA A 45 11.84 -0.92 11.51
C ALA A 45 12.69 -1.95 10.74
N VAL A 46 12.58 -3.24 11.06
CA VAL A 46 13.31 -4.31 10.34
C VAL A 46 12.92 -4.34 8.86
N VAL A 47 11.62 -4.30 8.55
CA VAL A 47 11.17 -4.28 7.14
C VAL A 47 11.65 -3.01 6.44
N LEU A 48 11.49 -1.84 7.05
CA LEU A 48 11.87 -0.56 6.46
C LEU A 48 13.38 -0.47 6.17
N VAL A 49 14.22 -0.90 7.12
CA VAL A 49 15.67 -0.95 6.92
C VAL A 49 16.03 -1.94 5.82
N SER A 50 15.42 -3.13 5.82
CA SER A 50 15.69 -4.16 4.81
C SER A 50 15.36 -3.66 3.40
N VAL A 51 14.20 -3.05 3.20
CA VAL A 51 13.81 -2.51 1.89
C VAL A 51 14.66 -1.31 1.49
N THR A 52 15.05 -0.45 2.44
CA THR A 52 16.00 0.65 2.16
C THR A 52 17.32 0.10 1.63
N LEU A 53 17.89 -0.91 2.28
CA LEU A 53 19.13 -1.53 1.84
C LEU A 53 19.00 -2.20 0.47
N ILE A 54 17.86 -2.86 0.21
CA ILE A 54 17.59 -3.45 -1.11
C ILE A 54 17.55 -2.38 -2.20
N TRP A 55 16.83 -1.27 -2.00
CA TRP A 55 16.76 -0.21 -3.01
C TRP A 55 18.12 0.45 -3.24
N LEU A 56 18.89 0.72 -2.18
CA LEU A 56 20.25 1.24 -2.32
C LEU A 56 21.15 0.26 -3.08
N PHE A 57 20.99 -1.05 -2.83
CA PHE A 57 21.71 -2.09 -3.57
C PHE A 57 21.30 -2.14 -5.05
N VAL A 58 20.00 -2.07 -5.36
CA VAL A 58 19.50 -2.04 -6.74
C VAL A 58 20.05 -0.81 -7.48
N VAL A 59 20.01 0.37 -6.86
CA VAL A 59 20.60 1.60 -7.41
C VAL A 59 22.10 1.45 -7.64
N TYR A 60 22.83 0.85 -6.69
CA TYR A 60 24.25 0.57 -6.83
C TYR A 60 24.55 -0.35 -8.02
N VAL A 61 23.80 -1.47 -8.16
CA VAL A 61 23.93 -2.40 -9.29
C VAL A 61 23.63 -1.68 -10.60
N GLY A 62 22.53 -0.93 -10.67
CA GLY A 62 22.14 -0.14 -11.84
C GLY A 62 23.28 0.78 -12.30
N ARG A 63 23.80 1.60 -11.39
CA ARG A 63 24.88 2.55 -11.68
C ARG A 63 26.20 1.88 -12.07
N THR A 64 26.54 0.78 -11.41
CA THR A 64 27.84 0.11 -11.61
C THR A 64 27.90 -0.61 -12.95
N PHE A 65 26.82 -1.27 -13.36
CA PHE A 65 26.80 -2.12 -14.55
C PHE A 65 26.23 -1.42 -15.80
N PHE A 66 25.35 -0.44 -15.63
CA PHE A 66 24.65 0.22 -16.74
C PHE A 66 24.92 1.74 -16.82
N GLY A 67 25.66 2.29 -15.86
CA GLY A 67 26.03 3.70 -15.81
C GLY A 67 24.99 4.61 -15.13
N PRO A 68 25.26 5.92 -15.06
CA PRO A 68 24.40 6.88 -14.36
C PRO A 68 23.17 7.33 -15.16
N GLY A 69 23.17 7.09 -16.47
CA GLY A 69 22.06 7.44 -17.36
C GLY A 69 20.95 6.39 -17.35
N TYR A 70 19.86 6.70 -18.05
CA TYR A 70 18.80 5.72 -18.27
C TYR A 70 19.27 4.65 -19.26
N ASP A 71 19.14 3.38 -18.88
CA ASP A 71 19.39 2.21 -19.73
C ASP A 71 18.23 1.22 -19.62
N ARG A 72 17.73 0.74 -20.76
CA ARG A 72 16.54 -0.15 -20.79
C ARG A 72 16.82 -1.50 -20.15
N LEU A 73 18.01 -2.08 -20.39
CA LEU A 73 18.37 -3.35 -19.79
C LEU A 73 18.59 -3.21 -18.28
N GLY A 74 19.24 -2.12 -17.85
CA GLY A 74 19.38 -1.74 -16.45
C GLY A 74 18.03 -1.54 -15.76
N HIS A 75 17.05 -0.96 -16.44
CA HIS A 75 15.68 -0.84 -15.92
C HIS A 75 15.02 -2.22 -15.76
N VAL A 76 15.11 -3.10 -16.76
CA VAL A 76 14.62 -4.50 -16.67
C VAL A 76 15.26 -5.23 -15.48
N VAL A 77 16.59 -5.17 -15.36
CA VAL A 77 17.33 -5.81 -14.27
C VAL A 77 16.91 -5.24 -12.92
N SER A 78 16.81 -3.91 -12.80
CA SER A 78 16.39 -3.24 -11.57
C SER A 78 14.95 -3.62 -11.18
N ALA A 79 14.04 -3.69 -12.13
CA ALA A 79 12.65 -4.06 -11.90
C ALA A 79 12.51 -5.50 -11.39
N VAL A 80 13.17 -6.45 -12.06
CA VAL A 80 13.17 -7.86 -11.64
C VAL A 80 13.84 -8.01 -10.27
N LEU A 81 15.03 -7.41 -10.09
CA LEU A 81 15.79 -7.51 -8.85
C LEU A 81 15.03 -6.94 -7.66
N THR A 82 14.36 -5.79 -7.83
CA THR A 82 13.55 -5.16 -6.78
C THR A 82 12.43 -6.08 -6.33
N SER A 83 11.60 -6.56 -7.26
CA SER A 83 10.50 -7.48 -6.92
C SER A 83 10.99 -8.79 -6.29
N VAL A 84 12.03 -9.41 -6.85
CA VAL A 84 12.59 -10.67 -6.35
C VAL A 84 13.18 -10.55 -4.95
N LEU A 85 13.68 -9.37 -4.56
CA LEU A 85 14.23 -9.16 -3.22
C LEU A 85 13.17 -8.69 -2.21
N VAL A 86 12.27 -7.78 -2.62
CA VAL A 86 11.30 -7.14 -1.72
C VAL A 86 10.13 -8.06 -1.36
N VAL A 87 9.57 -8.78 -2.34
CA VAL A 87 8.42 -9.66 -2.09
C VAL A 87 8.77 -10.74 -1.06
N PRO A 88 9.93 -11.44 -1.14
CA PRO A 88 10.33 -12.36 -0.08
C PRO A 88 10.52 -11.69 1.27
N VAL A 89 11.06 -10.47 1.36
CA VAL A 89 11.17 -9.77 2.66
C VAL A 89 9.81 -9.63 3.32
N VAL A 90 8.76 -9.23 2.58
CA VAL A 90 7.41 -9.11 3.14
C VAL A 90 6.83 -10.47 3.51
N VAL A 91 7.03 -11.50 2.68
CA VAL A 91 6.60 -12.88 2.98
C VAL A 91 7.27 -13.41 4.25
N LEU A 92 8.58 -13.24 4.37
CA LEU A 92 9.36 -13.68 5.53
C LEU A 92 9.00 -12.87 6.77
N ALA A 93 8.81 -11.56 6.66
CA ALA A 93 8.35 -10.71 7.76
C ALA A 93 6.97 -11.17 8.25
N ARG A 94 6.03 -11.39 7.35
CA ARG A 94 4.69 -11.86 7.71
C ARG A 94 4.70 -13.25 8.36
N ARG A 95 5.56 -14.16 7.87
CA ARG A 95 5.67 -15.52 8.39
C ARG A 95 6.41 -15.60 9.73
N PHE A 96 7.53 -14.89 9.89
CA PHE A 96 8.46 -15.08 11.00
C PHE A 96 8.39 -13.96 12.05
N LEU A 97 8.16 -12.71 11.64
CA LEU A 97 8.05 -11.58 12.57
C LEU A 97 6.62 -11.45 13.10
N ASP A 98 5.63 -11.52 12.21
CA ASP A 98 4.23 -11.39 12.61
C ASP A 98 3.64 -12.74 13.05
N GLN A 99 4.07 -13.84 12.43
CA GLN A 99 3.49 -15.19 12.61
C GLN A 99 1.98 -15.22 12.30
N ARG A 100 1.58 -14.54 11.22
CA ARG A 100 0.17 -14.37 10.83
C ARG A 100 -0.06 -14.76 9.36
N PRO A 101 -1.30 -15.09 8.98
CA PRO A 101 -1.59 -15.46 7.60
C PRO A 101 -1.43 -14.29 6.62
N TRP A 102 -1.10 -14.63 5.37
CA TRP A 102 -0.98 -13.68 4.25
C TRP A 102 -2.30 -12.93 3.98
N ALA A 103 -3.44 -13.59 4.19
CA ALA A 103 -4.76 -13.03 3.93
C ALA A 103 -5.01 -11.69 4.67
N GLY A 104 -4.37 -11.48 5.83
CA GLY A 104 -4.47 -10.23 6.59
C GLY A 104 -3.95 -9.01 5.82
N LEU A 105 -2.98 -9.19 4.91
CA LEU A 105 -2.45 -8.09 4.09
C LEU A 105 -3.45 -7.57 3.04
N ARG A 106 -4.59 -8.26 2.86
CA ARG A 106 -5.63 -7.93 1.87
C ARG A 106 -5.11 -7.80 0.44
N LEU A 107 -4.20 -8.71 0.08
CA LEU A 107 -3.74 -8.93 -1.29
C LEU A 107 -4.18 -10.32 -1.76
N PRO A 108 -5.44 -10.49 -2.23
CA PRO A 108 -5.92 -11.76 -2.75
C PRO A 108 -5.17 -12.16 -4.02
N SER A 109 -5.43 -13.36 -4.55
CA SER A 109 -4.90 -13.75 -5.86
C SER A 109 -5.37 -12.78 -6.96
N LEU A 110 -4.54 -12.55 -7.98
CA LEU A 110 -4.86 -11.62 -9.09
C LEU A 110 -6.21 -11.93 -9.74
N ARG A 111 -6.57 -13.22 -9.89
CA ARG A 111 -7.88 -13.65 -10.40
C ARG A 111 -9.07 -13.10 -9.61
N ARG A 112 -8.90 -12.83 -8.31
CA ARG A 112 -9.93 -12.20 -7.46
C ARG A 112 -9.73 -10.69 -7.34
N GLY A 113 -8.50 -10.21 -7.40
CA GLY A 113 -8.14 -8.79 -7.21
C GLY A 113 -8.10 -7.93 -8.47
N TRP A 114 -8.23 -8.49 -9.68
CA TRP A 114 -8.10 -7.71 -10.92
C TRP A 114 -9.14 -6.58 -11.04
N ARG A 115 -10.34 -6.76 -10.48
CA ARG A 115 -11.36 -5.69 -10.44
C ARG A 115 -10.92 -4.53 -9.55
N SER A 116 -10.33 -4.82 -8.39
CA SER A 116 -9.73 -3.83 -7.51
C SER A 116 -8.58 -3.11 -8.20
N LEU A 117 -7.73 -3.84 -8.94
CA LEU A 117 -6.66 -3.25 -9.75
C LEU A 117 -7.22 -2.26 -10.79
N LEU A 118 -8.23 -2.66 -11.56
CA LEU A 118 -8.85 -1.76 -12.54
C LEU A 118 -9.57 -0.58 -11.89
N LEU A 119 -10.21 -0.79 -10.73
CA LEU A 119 -10.81 0.29 -9.94
C LEU A 119 -9.74 1.32 -9.56
N GLY A 120 -8.60 0.86 -9.04
CA GLY A 120 -7.46 1.72 -8.70
C GLY A 120 -6.94 2.50 -9.89
N MET A 121 -6.72 1.81 -11.03
CA MET A 121 -6.31 2.45 -12.28
C MET A 121 -7.32 3.52 -12.71
N GLY A 122 -8.62 3.21 -12.66
CA GLY A 122 -9.70 4.13 -13.01
C GLY A 122 -9.72 5.38 -12.12
N CYS A 123 -9.43 5.25 -10.83
CA CYS A 123 -9.35 6.37 -9.88
C CYS A 123 -8.24 7.38 -10.23
N TYR A 124 -7.22 6.96 -10.99
CA TYR A 124 -6.18 7.85 -11.52
C TYR A 124 -6.48 8.29 -12.96
N VAL A 125 -6.71 7.33 -13.86
CA VAL A 125 -6.81 7.57 -15.32
C VAL A 125 -7.98 8.49 -15.66
N ILE A 126 -9.13 8.36 -14.99
CA ILE A 126 -10.30 9.20 -15.28
C ILE A 126 -9.98 10.68 -14.98
N PRO A 127 -9.59 11.05 -13.75
CA PRO A 127 -9.13 12.41 -13.46
C PRO A 127 -7.94 12.89 -14.31
N ALA A 128 -6.95 12.04 -14.56
CA ALA A 128 -5.78 12.41 -15.37
C ALA A 128 -6.19 12.74 -16.81
N THR A 129 -7.15 12.01 -17.37
CA THR A 129 -7.72 12.28 -18.69
C THR A 129 -8.49 13.60 -18.70
N ILE A 130 -9.26 13.90 -17.64
CA ILE A 130 -9.93 15.20 -17.49
C ILE A 130 -8.90 16.33 -17.45
N GLY A 131 -7.84 16.18 -16.66
CA GLY A 131 -6.74 17.13 -16.58
C GLY A 131 -6.04 17.34 -17.93
N LEU A 132 -5.78 16.25 -18.66
CA LEU A 132 -5.17 16.29 -19.99
C LEU A 132 -6.06 17.04 -20.99
N VAL A 133 -7.33 16.67 -21.09
CA VAL A 133 -8.28 17.34 -21.99
C VAL A 133 -8.40 18.82 -21.64
N MET A 134 -8.45 19.16 -20.35
CA MET A 134 -8.50 20.56 -19.89
C MET A 134 -7.28 21.36 -20.36
N VAL A 135 -6.06 20.88 -20.14
CA VAL A 135 -4.85 21.64 -20.53
C VAL A 135 -4.70 21.76 -22.05
N LEU A 136 -5.17 20.77 -22.82
CA LEU A 136 -5.19 20.81 -24.28
C LEU A 136 -6.24 21.82 -24.81
N VAL A 137 -7.47 21.76 -24.31
CA VAL A 137 -8.57 22.65 -24.74
C VAL A 137 -8.28 24.11 -24.41
N LEU A 138 -7.63 24.38 -23.27
CA LEU A 138 -7.21 25.72 -22.88
C LEU A 138 -5.95 26.21 -23.62
N GLY A 139 -5.32 25.37 -24.45
CA GLY A 139 -4.09 25.69 -25.16
C GLY A 139 -2.87 25.88 -24.24
N TRP A 140 -2.90 25.33 -23.02
CA TRP A 140 -1.77 25.41 -22.09
C TRP A 140 -0.65 24.43 -22.47
N VAL A 141 -1.01 23.36 -23.17
CA VAL A 141 -0.10 22.32 -23.65
C VAL A 141 -0.49 21.95 -25.07
N GLU A 142 0.52 21.74 -25.91
CA GLU A 142 0.40 21.10 -27.23
C GLU A 142 1.23 19.83 -27.21
N ILE A 143 0.70 18.75 -27.77
CA ILE A 143 1.37 17.45 -27.87
C ILE A 143 1.39 17.05 -29.34
N THR A 144 2.59 16.95 -29.90
CA THR A 144 2.81 16.37 -31.23
C THR A 144 3.27 14.94 -31.06
N VAL A 145 2.60 14.01 -31.73
CA VAL A 145 2.92 12.58 -31.71
C VAL A 145 3.59 12.22 -33.02
N ASP A 146 4.87 11.87 -32.97
CA ASP A 146 5.68 11.48 -34.14
C ASP A 146 5.96 9.97 -34.14
N THR A 147 4.90 9.17 -33.97
CA THR A 147 4.98 7.71 -33.94
C THR A 147 3.60 7.09 -34.24
N SER A 148 3.59 5.82 -34.63
CA SER A 148 2.36 5.09 -34.90
C SER A 148 1.79 4.38 -33.66
N PHE A 149 0.48 4.15 -33.62
CA PHE A 149 -0.16 3.36 -32.56
C PHE A 149 0.45 1.95 -32.39
N GLY A 150 0.96 1.35 -33.47
CA GLY A 150 1.60 0.03 -33.44
C GLY A 150 2.90 0.00 -32.65
N GLU A 151 3.56 1.14 -32.48
CA GLU A 151 4.81 1.29 -31.71
C GLU A 151 4.54 1.76 -30.27
N VAL A 152 3.55 2.65 -30.10
CA VAL A 152 3.13 3.19 -28.79
C VAL A 152 2.64 2.08 -27.86
N VAL A 153 1.82 1.15 -28.35
CA VAL A 153 1.19 0.13 -27.50
C VAL A 153 2.23 -0.83 -26.88
N PRO A 154 3.15 -1.46 -27.64
CA PRO A 154 4.21 -2.28 -27.06
C PRO A 154 5.10 -1.51 -26.08
N LEU A 155 5.40 -0.24 -26.38
CA LEU A 155 6.21 0.61 -25.52
C LEU A 155 5.49 0.91 -24.20
N LEU A 156 4.19 1.19 -24.24
CA LEU A 156 3.38 1.41 -23.05
C LEU A 156 3.27 0.14 -22.20
N LEU A 157 2.98 -1.00 -22.83
CA LEU A 157 2.82 -2.28 -22.12
C LEU A 157 4.12 -2.75 -21.48
N SER A 158 5.26 -2.57 -22.17
CA SER A 158 6.56 -2.89 -21.61
C SER A 158 6.91 -1.99 -20.42
N LEU A 159 6.68 -0.67 -20.52
CA LEU A 159 6.86 0.24 -19.39
C LEU A 159 5.98 -0.14 -18.20
N MET A 160 4.69 -0.39 -18.46
CA MET A 160 3.76 -0.78 -17.41
C MET A 160 4.22 -2.06 -16.70
N GLY A 161 4.77 -3.03 -17.44
CA GLY A 161 5.38 -4.22 -16.84
C GLY A 161 6.60 -3.92 -15.97
N LEU A 162 7.46 -2.99 -16.40
CA LEU A 162 8.63 -2.54 -15.63
C LEU A 162 8.20 -1.84 -14.36
N VAL A 163 7.38 -0.79 -14.47
CA VAL A 163 6.83 -0.01 -13.35
C VAL A 163 6.11 -0.91 -12.35
N PHE A 164 5.36 -1.91 -12.83
CA PHE A 164 4.71 -2.88 -11.96
C PHE A 164 5.72 -3.62 -11.08
N LEU A 165 6.85 -4.06 -11.65
CA LEU A 165 7.86 -4.86 -10.94
C LEU A 165 8.87 -4.01 -10.14
N SER A 166 9.23 -2.81 -10.61
CA SER A 166 10.17 -1.92 -9.92
C SER A 166 9.52 -1.13 -8.80
N GLU A 167 8.27 -0.73 -8.95
CA GLU A 167 7.65 0.30 -8.11
C GLU A 167 6.30 -0.16 -7.55
N ALA A 168 5.29 -0.34 -8.41
CA ALA A 168 3.90 -0.45 -7.94
C ALA A 168 3.66 -1.70 -7.08
N LEU A 169 4.09 -2.90 -7.50
CA LEU A 169 3.95 -4.09 -6.67
C LEU A 169 4.80 -4.03 -5.38
N PRO A 170 6.14 -3.83 -5.44
CA PRO A 170 6.96 -3.90 -4.24
C PRO A 170 6.66 -2.78 -3.24
N GLU A 171 6.45 -1.53 -3.69
CA GLU A 171 6.14 -0.43 -2.79
C GLU A 171 4.77 -0.59 -2.13
N GLU A 172 3.72 -0.89 -2.90
CA GLU A 172 2.38 -1.07 -2.31
C GLU A 172 2.31 -2.28 -1.39
N LEU A 173 3.02 -3.36 -1.70
CA LEU A 173 3.09 -4.52 -0.82
C LEU A 173 3.76 -4.17 0.52
N VAL A 174 4.82 -3.36 0.52
CA VAL A 174 5.50 -2.91 1.73
C VAL A 174 4.64 -1.91 2.52
N PHE A 175 4.18 -0.84 1.88
CA PHE A 175 3.55 0.27 2.58
C PHE A 175 2.07 0.05 2.86
N ARG A 176 1.29 -0.47 1.90
CA ARG A 176 -0.19 -0.62 2.01
C ARG A 176 -0.57 -2.04 2.42
N GLY A 177 0.25 -3.01 2.04
CA GLY A 177 0.20 -4.38 2.55
C GLY A 177 0.73 -4.44 3.98
N TYR A 178 2.05 -4.39 4.17
CA TYR A 178 2.67 -4.71 5.45
C TYR A 178 2.58 -3.60 6.51
N ILE A 179 3.08 -2.39 6.21
CA ILE A 179 3.20 -1.30 7.19
C ILE A 179 1.83 -0.77 7.61
N TYR A 180 0.97 -0.40 6.66
CA TYR A 180 -0.39 0.07 6.95
C TYR A 180 -1.18 -0.95 7.79
N HIS A 181 -1.15 -2.23 7.40
CA HIS A 181 -1.84 -3.30 8.13
C HIS A 181 -1.36 -3.38 9.57
N ASN A 182 -0.04 -3.49 9.78
CA ASN A 182 0.55 -3.61 11.11
C ASN A 182 0.28 -2.36 11.97
N LEU A 183 0.33 -1.15 11.40
CA LEU A 183 -0.07 0.06 12.11
C LEU A 183 -1.55 0.01 12.52
N ASN A 184 -2.44 -0.45 11.63
CA ASN A 184 -3.88 -0.47 11.90
C ASN A 184 -4.32 -1.56 12.88
N THR A 185 -3.43 -2.51 13.23
CA THR A 185 -3.65 -3.42 14.37
C THR A 185 -3.64 -2.69 15.73
N ALA A 186 -2.95 -1.54 15.81
CA ALA A 186 -2.75 -0.79 17.05
C ALA A 186 -3.27 0.66 17.00
N LEU A 187 -3.48 1.20 15.81
CA LEU A 187 -3.89 2.59 15.57
C LEU A 187 -5.16 2.64 14.72
N PRO A 188 -6.05 3.63 14.93
CA PRO A 188 -7.21 3.83 14.07
C PRO A 188 -6.80 4.08 12.62
N ARG A 189 -7.68 3.76 11.65
CA ARG A 189 -7.37 3.85 10.20
C ARG A 189 -6.72 5.17 9.80
N TRP A 190 -7.25 6.31 10.26
CA TRP A 190 -6.70 7.63 9.90
C TRP A 190 -5.23 7.79 10.33
N ALA A 191 -4.88 7.28 11.51
CA ALA A 191 -3.53 7.35 12.05
C ALA A 191 -2.59 6.35 11.35
N ALA A 192 -3.10 5.18 10.97
CA ALA A 192 -2.36 4.23 10.14
C ALA A 192 -2.07 4.81 8.74
N VAL A 193 -3.03 5.51 8.13
CA VAL A 193 -2.83 6.25 6.86
C VAL A 193 -1.76 7.32 7.01
N GLY A 194 -1.82 8.16 8.05
CA GLY A 194 -0.81 9.19 8.30
C GLY A 194 0.58 8.58 8.56
N GLY A 195 0.65 7.55 9.41
CA GLY A 195 1.89 6.88 9.78
C GLY A 195 2.61 6.25 8.60
N GLN A 196 1.91 5.48 7.76
CA GLN A 196 2.53 4.90 6.56
C GLN A 196 2.97 5.97 5.55
N ALA A 197 2.25 7.09 5.44
CA ALA A 197 2.61 8.17 4.53
C ALA A 197 3.88 8.90 4.96
N VAL A 198 4.04 9.17 6.26
CA VAL A 198 5.28 9.71 6.81
C VAL A 198 6.45 8.77 6.55
N LEU A 199 6.27 7.47 6.83
CA LEU A 199 7.32 6.48 6.60
C LEU A 199 7.70 6.36 5.13
N PHE A 200 6.74 6.43 4.21
CA PHE A 200 6.99 6.43 2.77
C PHE A 200 7.81 7.66 2.32
N ALA A 201 7.43 8.85 2.78
CA ALA A 201 8.16 10.07 2.42
C ALA A 201 9.60 10.07 2.96
N LEU A 202 9.79 9.64 4.22
CA LEU A 202 11.12 9.50 4.84
C LEU A 202 11.96 8.44 4.12
N TRP A 203 11.34 7.33 3.74
CA TRP A 203 12.00 6.30 2.95
C TRP A 203 12.44 6.82 1.58
N GLY A 204 11.60 7.58 0.89
CA GLY A 204 11.93 8.26 -0.35
C GLY A 204 13.14 9.19 -0.21
N VAL A 205 13.28 9.90 0.90
CA VAL A 205 14.50 10.68 1.22
C VAL A 205 15.71 9.75 1.40
N ALA A 206 15.57 8.68 2.17
CA ALA A 206 16.67 7.76 2.49
C ALA A 206 17.26 7.06 1.26
N ILE A 207 16.42 6.72 0.27
CA ILE A 207 16.87 6.11 -1.00
C ILE A 207 17.27 7.15 -2.07
N GLY A 208 17.16 8.45 -1.77
CA GLY A 208 17.49 9.53 -2.70
C GLY A 208 16.44 9.85 -3.75
N ALA A 209 15.21 9.32 -3.62
CA ALA A 209 14.08 9.58 -4.53
C ALA A 209 13.39 10.93 -4.28
N ALA A 210 13.68 11.59 -3.16
CA ALA A 210 13.15 12.90 -2.80
C ALA A 210 14.26 13.90 -2.43
N PRO A 211 15.03 14.42 -3.41
CA PRO A 211 16.14 15.33 -3.16
C PRO A 211 15.70 16.76 -2.78
N THR A 212 14.44 17.12 -3.00
CA THR A 212 13.90 18.46 -2.74
C THR A 212 12.68 18.39 -1.82
N ILE A 213 12.39 19.49 -1.11
CA ILE A 213 11.22 19.58 -0.22
C ILE A 213 9.90 19.38 -0.98
N ASP A 214 9.78 19.94 -2.19
CA ASP A 214 8.59 19.78 -3.03
C ASP A 214 8.36 18.30 -3.38
N ARG A 215 9.44 17.55 -3.64
CA ARG A 215 9.34 16.11 -3.89
C ARG A 215 8.95 15.34 -2.63
N VAL A 216 9.44 15.73 -1.45
CA VAL A 216 9.02 15.13 -0.17
C VAL A 216 7.53 15.35 0.06
N VAL A 217 7.04 16.59 -0.12
CA VAL A 217 5.62 16.95 0.01
C VAL A 217 4.77 16.16 -0.99
N PHE A 218 5.23 16.04 -2.24
CA PHE A 218 4.57 15.25 -3.27
C PHE A 218 4.48 13.77 -2.89
N LEU A 219 5.58 13.14 -2.47
CA LEU A 219 5.58 11.73 -2.06
C LEU A 219 4.68 11.50 -0.85
N PHE A 220 4.68 12.43 0.12
CA PHE A 220 3.78 12.36 1.28
C PHE A 220 2.30 12.45 0.86
N GLY A 221 1.94 13.41 0.00
CA GLY A 221 0.57 13.57 -0.50
C GLY A 221 0.09 12.37 -1.32
N MET A 222 0.95 11.86 -2.21
CA MET A 222 0.70 10.62 -2.95
C MET A 222 0.47 9.45 -1.99
N ALA A 223 1.30 9.35 -0.96
CA ALA A 223 1.20 8.26 -0.01
C ALA A 223 -0.04 8.34 0.88
N LEU A 224 -0.50 9.54 1.23
CA LEU A 224 -1.79 9.74 1.90
C LEU A 224 -2.94 9.22 1.03
N ILE A 225 -2.95 9.55 -0.26
CA ILE A 225 -4.01 9.13 -1.18
C ILE A 225 -4.05 7.62 -1.36
N LEU A 226 -2.91 6.98 -1.56
CA LEU A 226 -2.82 5.51 -1.61
C LEU A 226 -3.22 4.88 -0.27
N GLY A 227 -2.88 5.50 0.86
CA GLY A 227 -3.35 5.07 2.18
C GLY A 227 -4.88 5.18 2.34
N MET A 228 -5.49 6.25 1.84
CA MET A 228 -6.96 6.41 1.83
C MET A 228 -7.63 5.37 0.92
N ILE A 229 -7.09 5.13 -0.28
CA ILE A 229 -7.55 4.05 -1.17
C ILE A 229 -7.51 2.72 -0.42
N ARG A 230 -6.36 2.38 0.21
CA ARG A 230 -6.19 1.17 1.01
C ARG A 230 -7.22 1.04 2.13
N ALA A 231 -7.52 2.14 2.82
CA ALA A 231 -8.45 2.16 3.94
C ALA A 231 -9.91 1.95 3.50
N ILE A 232 -10.30 2.53 2.37
CA ILE A 232 -11.67 2.49 1.84
C ILE A 232 -11.96 1.16 1.15
N THR A 233 -11.08 0.76 0.22
CA THR A 233 -11.26 -0.48 -0.57
C THR A 233 -10.98 -1.73 0.26
N ASP A 234 -10.14 -1.59 1.28
CA ASP A 234 -9.58 -2.69 2.05
C ASP A 234 -8.86 -3.72 1.17
N ASP A 235 -8.17 -3.24 0.12
CA ASP A 235 -7.57 -4.07 -0.93
C ASP A 235 -6.28 -3.41 -1.48
N VAL A 236 -5.18 -4.17 -1.50
CA VAL A 236 -3.86 -3.68 -1.97
C VAL A 236 -3.79 -3.61 -3.50
N TRP A 237 -4.54 -4.44 -4.24
CA TRP A 237 -4.59 -4.34 -5.72
C TRP A 237 -5.14 -3.00 -6.19
N ALA A 238 -6.08 -2.39 -5.46
CA ALA A 238 -6.53 -1.04 -5.78
C ALA A 238 -5.42 0.01 -5.66
N CYS A 239 -4.54 -0.15 -4.66
CA CYS A 239 -3.38 0.73 -4.50
C CYS A 239 -2.37 0.50 -5.63
N ILE A 240 -2.08 -0.77 -5.95
CA ILE A 240 -1.21 -1.15 -7.06
C ILE A 240 -1.73 -0.58 -8.38
N GLY A 241 -3.04 -0.67 -8.63
CA GLY A 241 -3.66 -0.13 -9.85
C GLY A 241 -3.50 1.38 -9.98
N PHE A 242 -3.78 2.13 -8.91
CA PHE A 242 -3.61 3.59 -8.90
C PHE A 242 -2.15 3.97 -9.13
N HIS A 243 -1.23 3.37 -8.35
CA HIS A 243 0.20 3.64 -8.44
C HIS A 243 0.75 3.29 -9.83
N LEU A 244 0.41 2.11 -10.36
CA LEU A 244 0.83 1.66 -11.68
C LEU A 244 0.39 2.63 -12.78
N ALA A 245 -0.88 3.06 -12.76
CA ALA A 245 -1.38 4.02 -13.73
C ALA A 245 -0.64 5.36 -13.63
N PHE A 246 -0.45 5.87 -12.41
CA PHE A 246 0.26 7.12 -12.16
C PHE A 246 1.70 7.09 -12.69
N GLN A 247 2.51 6.12 -12.25
CA GLN A 247 3.92 6.05 -12.63
C GLN A 247 4.11 5.74 -14.11
N THR A 248 3.26 4.88 -14.68
CA THR A 248 3.31 4.62 -16.13
C THR A 248 3.04 5.90 -16.90
N THR A 249 2.04 6.70 -16.54
CA THR A 249 1.76 7.98 -17.22
C THR A 249 2.91 8.97 -17.09
N GLN A 250 3.51 9.11 -15.90
CA GLN A 250 4.64 10.01 -15.68
C GLN A 250 5.88 9.61 -16.49
N GLN A 251 6.22 8.31 -16.48
CA GLN A 251 7.42 7.83 -17.16
C GLN A 251 7.23 7.71 -18.67
N PHE A 252 6.02 7.46 -19.16
CA PHE A 252 5.77 7.24 -20.58
C PHE A 252 6.03 8.49 -21.43
N LEU A 253 5.70 9.67 -20.90
CA LEU A 253 5.96 10.93 -21.58
C LEU A 253 7.35 11.52 -21.30
N ALA A 254 8.13 10.88 -20.43
CA ALA A 254 9.47 11.33 -20.15
C ALA A 254 10.40 10.96 -21.32
N PRO A 255 11.25 11.89 -21.81
CA PRO A 255 12.08 11.67 -23.01
C PRO A 255 13.02 10.47 -22.92
N HIS A 256 13.39 10.04 -21.72
CA HIS A 256 14.28 8.89 -21.53
C HIS A 256 13.64 7.55 -21.91
N TRP A 257 12.31 7.44 -21.89
CA TRP A 257 11.60 6.21 -22.26
C TRP A 257 11.08 6.24 -23.70
N SER A 258 10.35 7.30 -24.04
CA SER A 258 9.69 7.48 -25.34
C SER A 258 10.55 8.18 -26.39
N GLY A 259 11.75 8.65 -26.04
CA GLY A 259 12.60 9.39 -26.96
C GLY A 259 11.92 10.69 -27.41
N ASP A 260 12.06 11.02 -28.69
CA ASP A 260 11.44 12.21 -29.30
C ASP A 260 10.03 11.94 -29.87
N GLN A 261 9.42 10.79 -29.55
CA GLN A 261 8.11 10.39 -30.09
C GLN A 261 6.96 11.29 -29.62
N PHE A 262 7.12 11.96 -28.47
CA PHE A 262 6.15 12.91 -27.93
C PHE A 262 6.84 14.26 -27.71
N ILE A 263 6.49 15.24 -28.54
CA ILE A 263 6.96 16.62 -28.37
C ILE A 263 5.89 17.38 -27.62
N VAL A 264 6.19 17.75 -26.37
CA VAL A 264 5.28 18.45 -25.46
C VAL A 264 5.75 19.90 -25.30
N SER A 265 4.90 20.87 -25.63
CA SER A 265 5.27 22.30 -25.56
C SER A 265 5.54 22.81 -24.15
N SER A 266 4.83 22.27 -23.14
CA SER A 266 4.97 22.62 -21.72
C SER A 266 4.92 21.36 -20.82
N PRO A 267 6.03 20.60 -20.72
CA PRO A 267 6.08 19.36 -19.94
C PRO A 267 5.72 19.57 -18.46
N GLN A 268 6.14 20.69 -17.86
CA GLN A 268 5.87 20.97 -16.44
C GLN A 268 4.38 21.21 -16.16
N MET A 269 3.65 21.85 -17.09
CA MET A 269 2.20 22.04 -16.96
C MET A 269 1.47 20.70 -17.11
N LEU A 270 1.92 19.87 -18.05
CA LEU A 270 1.36 18.54 -18.27
C LEU A 270 1.58 17.63 -17.05
N GLU A 271 2.82 17.51 -16.58
CA GLU A 271 3.17 16.67 -15.43
C GLU A 271 2.58 17.23 -14.12
N GLY A 272 2.69 18.54 -13.90
CA GLY A 272 2.30 19.18 -12.65
C GLY A 272 0.80 19.34 -12.48
N VAL A 273 0.06 19.65 -13.55
CA VAL A 273 -1.40 19.88 -13.49
C VAL A 273 -2.17 18.65 -13.92
N ALA A 274 -2.00 18.21 -15.16
CA ALA A 274 -2.84 17.16 -15.75
C ALA A 274 -2.59 15.78 -15.11
N PHE A 275 -1.34 15.47 -14.78
CA PHE A 275 -0.96 14.18 -14.19
C PHE A 275 -0.58 14.25 -12.71
N GLY A 276 -0.46 15.46 -12.16
CA GLY A 276 -0.20 15.73 -10.76
C GLY A 276 -1.46 16.24 -10.07
N LEU A 277 -1.63 17.56 -10.02
CA LEU A 277 -2.66 18.20 -9.20
C LEU A 277 -4.07 17.62 -9.41
N VAL A 278 -4.54 17.53 -10.66
CA VAL A 278 -5.92 17.11 -10.97
C VAL A 278 -6.21 15.69 -10.49
N PRO A 279 -5.45 14.65 -10.86
CA PRO A 279 -5.74 13.30 -10.43
C PRO A 279 -5.58 13.08 -8.93
N PHE A 280 -4.60 13.72 -8.28
CA PHE A 280 -4.44 13.55 -6.83
C PHE A 280 -5.55 14.26 -6.03
N VAL A 281 -6.04 15.42 -6.47
CA VAL A 281 -7.18 16.10 -5.82
C VAL A 281 -8.48 15.32 -6.02
N LEU A 282 -8.71 14.77 -7.21
CA LEU A 282 -9.97 14.09 -7.55
C LEU A 282 -9.95 12.57 -7.26
N ALA A 283 -8.82 11.99 -6.87
CA ALA A 283 -8.68 10.56 -6.63
C ALA A 283 -9.69 10.04 -5.59
N VAL A 284 -9.78 10.71 -4.43
CA VAL A 284 -10.69 10.30 -3.35
C VAL A 284 -12.14 10.49 -3.76
N LEU A 285 -12.48 11.60 -4.40
CA LEU A 285 -13.82 11.83 -4.93
C LEU A 285 -14.24 10.75 -5.93
N THR A 286 -13.34 10.40 -6.85
CA THR A 286 -13.57 9.34 -7.85
C THR A 286 -13.79 8.00 -7.16
N LEU A 287 -12.98 7.69 -6.14
CA LEU A 287 -13.13 6.48 -5.35
C LEU A 287 -14.48 6.43 -4.60
N GLU A 288 -14.90 7.52 -3.98
CA GLU A 288 -16.18 7.61 -3.27
C GLU A 288 -17.36 7.37 -4.21
N ILE A 289 -17.33 7.93 -5.42
CA ILE A 289 -18.35 7.73 -6.45
C ILE A 289 -18.41 6.25 -6.90
N LEU A 290 -17.24 5.62 -7.07
CA LEU A 290 -17.15 4.26 -7.60
C LEU A 290 -17.42 3.17 -6.55
N VAL A 291 -17.07 3.40 -5.29
CA VAL A 291 -17.15 2.38 -4.22
C VAL A 291 -18.37 2.56 -3.32
N GLN A 292 -18.79 3.81 -3.05
CA GLN A 292 -19.97 4.16 -2.25
C GLN A 292 -20.02 3.45 -0.88
N LYS A 293 -18.87 3.30 -0.22
CA LYS A 293 -18.75 2.60 1.06
C LYS A 293 -18.48 3.58 2.20
N ASN A 294 -19.28 3.48 3.25
CA ASN A 294 -19.03 4.22 4.48
C ASN A 294 -17.87 3.59 5.25
N THR A 295 -16.79 4.34 5.45
CA THR A 295 -15.55 3.85 6.08
C THR A 295 -15.46 4.39 7.50
N ASP A 296 -15.42 3.50 8.50
CA ASP A 296 -15.17 3.92 9.88
C ASP A 296 -13.67 4.23 10.08
N TRP A 297 -13.35 5.52 10.15
CA TRP A 297 -11.97 5.99 10.31
C TRP A 297 -11.37 5.70 11.69
N ARG A 298 -12.19 5.35 12.69
CA ARG A 298 -11.72 4.97 14.04
C ARG A 298 -11.48 3.47 14.19
N GLU A 299 -11.86 2.67 13.21
CA GLU A 299 -11.72 1.22 13.26
C GLU A 299 -10.24 0.78 13.30
N THR A 300 -9.98 -0.28 14.06
CA THR A 300 -8.71 -1.00 14.13
C THR A 300 -8.94 -2.43 13.65
N HIS A 301 -7.99 -3.01 12.90
CA HIS A 301 -8.06 -4.38 12.40
C HIS A 301 -7.03 -5.27 13.08
N PRO A 302 -7.26 -5.74 14.33
CA PRO A 302 -6.36 -6.67 14.97
C PRO A 302 -6.33 -8.01 14.20
N ASP A 303 -5.15 -8.61 14.07
CA ASP A 303 -5.05 -9.95 13.47
C ASP A 303 -5.76 -10.98 14.38
N GLU A 304 -6.71 -11.74 13.81
CA GLU A 304 -7.41 -12.84 14.50
C GLU A 304 -6.40 -13.88 15.02
N SER A 305 -6.45 -14.17 16.32
CA SER A 305 -5.51 -15.02 17.07
C SER A 305 -5.40 -16.44 16.54
#